data_AF-A0A5R2N468-F1
#
_entry.id   AF-A0A5R2N468-F1
#
_cell.length_a   1.000
_cell.length_b   1.000
_cell.length_c   1.000
_cell.angle_alpha   90.00
_cell.angle_beta   90.00
_cell.angle_gamma   90.00
#
_symmetry.space_group_name_H-M   'P 1'
#
loop_
_entity.id
_entity.type
_entity.pdbx_description
1 polymer ?
#
loop_
_entity_poly.entity_id
_entity_poly.type
_entity_poly.pdbx_seq_one_letter_code
_entity_poly.pdbx_strand_id
1 'polypeptide(L)'
;MADGGKSLRDIGARLVALMEATNHKSQVGFAQLIEVSQPALNNYLKGLRRPELDVAMRIQARTGATLDWIYLGERSGLPAKLSETLPDLSSKRAG
;
A
#
# COMPACT_ATOMS: atom_id res chain seq x y z
N MET A 1 -6.16 12.10 12.53
CA MET A 1 -7.58 11.84 12.20
C MET A 1 -8.02 10.59 12.96
N ALA A 2 -9.29 10.47 13.33
CA ALA A 2 -9.77 9.64 14.45
C ALA A 2 -9.66 8.10 14.28
N ASP A 3 -9.10 7.59 13.18
CA ASP A 3 -9.09 6.17 12.81
C ASP A 3 -7.72 5.49 12.89
N GLY A 4 -6.71 6.18 13.43
CA GLY A 4 -5.39 5.60 13.70
C GLY A 4 -4.67 5.09 12.45
N GLY A 5 -4.91 5.71 11.28
CA GLY A 5 -4.16 5.44 10.04
C GLY A 5 -4.70 4.30 9.20
N LYS A 6 -5.91 3.84 9.54
CA LYS A 6 -6.61 2.73 8.89
C LYS A 6 -7.62 3.21 7.84
N SER A 7 -7.66 4.52 7.59
CA SER A 7 -8.58 5.10 6.61
C SER A 7 -8.27 4.55 5.22
N LEU A 8 -9.28 4.55 4.34
CA LEU A 8 -9.05 4.21 2.93
C LEU A 8 -8.04 5.17 2.28
N ARG A 9 -7.99 6.43 2.73
CA ARG A 9 -7.01 7.41 2.22
C ARG A 9 -5.58 7.06 2.62
N ASP A 10 -5.37 6.60 3.85
CA ASP A 10 -4.05 6.19 4.33
C ASP A 10 -3.57 4.92 3.62
N ILE A 11 -4.49 3.96 3.42
CA ILE A 11 -4.22 2.75 2.61
C ILE A 11 -3.85 3.16 1.18
N GLY A 12 -4.62 4.06 0.56
CA GLY A 12 -4.34 4.57 -0.78
C GLY A 12 -2.97 5.26 -0.88
N ALA A 13 -2.65 6.13 0.09
CA ALA A 13 -1.35 6.80 0.16
C ALA A 13 -0.18 5.82 0.26
N ARG A 14 -0.33 4.76 1.06
CA ARG A 14 0.67 3.68 1.15
C ARG A 14 0.82 2.91 -0.16
N LEU A 15 -0.27 2.62 -0.86
CA LEU A 15 -0.19 1.95 -2.16
C LEU A 15 0.47 2.83 -3.24
N VAL A 16 0.24 4.15 -3.20
CA VAL A 16 0.96 5.11 -4.07
C VAL A 16 2.46 5.04 -3.79
N ALA A 17 2.85 5.16 -2.51
CA ALA A 17 4.25 5.11 -2.11
C ALA A 17 4.92 3.77 -2.48
N LEU A 18 4.20 2.65 -2.38
CA LEU A 18 4.70 1.34 -2.77
C LEU A 18 4.91 1.21 -4.28
N MET A 19 3.96 1.72 -5.07
CA MET A 19 4.06 1.72 -6.53
C MET A 19 5.29 2.51 -7.00
N GLU A 20 5.53 3.67 -6.38
CA GLU A 20 6.70 4.51 -6.64
C GLU A 20 8.02 3.83 -6.20
N ALA A 21 8.07 3.27 -4.98
CA ALA A 21 9.26 2.60 -4.43
C ALA A 21 9.65 1.34 -5.20
N THR A 22 8.69 0.66 -5.83
CA THR A 22 8.94 -0.52 -6.67
C THR A 22 9.20 -0.18 -8.14
N ASN A 23 9.41 1.10 -8.46
CA ASN A 23 9.71 1.62 -9.80
C ASN A 23 8.61 1.36 -10.86
N HIS A 24 7.36 1.22 -10.42
CA HIS A 24 6.22 1.08 -11.33
C HIS A 24 5.66 2.47 -11.66
N LYS A 25 6.18 3.10 -12.71
CA LYS A 25 5.76 4.46 -13.11
C LYS A 25 4.37 4.54 -13.74
N SER A 26 3.71 3.40 -13.98
CA SER A 26 2.37 3.36 -14.55
C SER A 26 1.42 2.51 -13.71
N GLN A 27 0.20 3.01 -13.50
CA GLN A 27 -0.87 2.26 -12.85
C GLN A 27 -1.21 0.99 -13.63
N VAL A 28 -1.10 1.00 -14.97
CA VAL A 28 -1.35 -0.18 -15.80
C VAL A 28 -0.38 -1.31 -15.46
N GLY A 29 0.92 -1.01 -15.38
CA GLY A 29 1.95 -2.02 -15.07
C GLY A 29 1.78 -2.57 -13.66
N PHE A 30 1.50 -1.71 -12.68
CA PHE A 30 1.26 -2.16 -11.31
C PHE A 30 -0.03 -2.97 -11.17
N ALA A 31 -1.09 -2.59 -11.89
CA ALA A 31 -2.35 -3.35 -11.90
C ALA A 31 -2.16 -4.75 -12.50
N GLN A 32 -1.38 -4.86 -13.57
CA GLN A 32 -1.00 -6.15 -14.16
C GLN A 32 -0.17 -7.00 -13.20
N LEU A 33 0.81 -6.41 -12.51
CA LEU A 33 1.65 -7.10 -11.52
C LEU A 33 0.82 -7.79 -10.43
N ILE A 34 -0.23 -7.12 -9.95
CA ILE A 34 -1.08 -7.60 -8.86
C ILE A 34 -2.40 -8.21 -9.35
N GLU A 35 -2.52 -8.43 -10.66
CA GLU A 35 -3.63 -9.13 -11.32
C GLU A 35 -5.00 -8.50 -11.00
N VAL A 36 -5.11 -7.19 -11.17
CA VAL A 36 -6.37 -6.43 -11.07
C VAL A 36 -6.56 -5.54 -12.29
N SER A 37 -7.79 -5.03 -12.48
CA SER A 37 -8.03 -4.02 -13.51
C SER A 37 -7.43 -2.67 -13.11
N GLN A 38 -7.01 -1.86 -14.09
CA GLN A 38 -6.52 -0.50 -13.84
C GLN A 38 -7.56 0.37 -13.08
N PRO A 39 -8.88 0.32 -13.38
CA PRO A 39 -9.88 1.04 -12.60
C PRO A 39 -9.95 0.60 -11.13
N ALA A 40 -9.81 -0.71 -10.86
CA ALA A 40 -9.77 -1.22 -9.49
C ALA A 40 -8.56 -0.66 -8.74
N LEU A 41 -7.37 -0.70 -9.35
CA LEU A 41 -6.18 -0.09 -8.77
C LEU A 41 -6.37 1.41 -8.50
N ASN A 42 -6.90 2.16 -9.46
CA ASN A 42 -7.15 3.59 -9.31
C ASN A 42 -8.10 3.90 -8.14
N ASN A 43 -9.12 3.06 -7.90
CA ASN A 43 -10.00 3.19 -6.74
C ASN A 43 -9.28 2.94 -5.42
N TYR A 44 -8.33 2.00 -5.39
CA TYR A 44 -7.49 1.76 -4.21
C TYR A 44 -6.56 2.96 -3.96
N LEU A 45 -5.86 3.45 -4.98
CA LEU A 45 -4.92 4.57 -4.86
C LEU A 45 -5.61 5.87 -4.42
N LYS A 46 -6.84 6.12 -4.86
CA LYS A 46 -7.65 7.27 -4.44
C LYS A 46 -8.30 7.11 -3.06
N GLY A 47 -8.15 5.95 -2.42
CA GLY A 47 -8.82 5.65 -1.15
C GLY A 47 -10.33 5.60 -1.26
N LEU A 48 -10.87 5.24 -2.43
CA LEU A 48 -12.31 5.03 -2.65
C LEU A 48 -12.73 3.61 -2.29
N ARG A 49 -11.79 2.66 -2.35
CA ARG A 49 -12.03 1.25 -2.04
C ARG A 49 -10.83 0.67 -1.32
N ARG A 50 -11.09 -0.27 -0.40
CA ARG A 50 -10.04 -1.09 0.22
C ARG A 50 -9.67 -2.24 -0.72
N PRO A 51 -8.37 -2.56 -0.91
CA PRO A 51 -7.99 -3.81 -1.53
C PRO A 51 -8.52 -4.99 -0.72
N GLU A 52 -9.11 -5.97 -1.39
CA GLU A 52 -9.49 -7.24 -0.80
C GLU A 52 -8.25 -7.99 -0.30
N LEU A 53 -8.44 -8.93 0.63
CA LEU A 53 -7.32 -9.66 1.23
C LEU A 53 -6.48 -10.39 0.17
N ASP A 54 -7.12 -11.03 -0.81
CA ASP A 54 -6.41 -11.72 -1.89
C ASP A 54 -5.56 -10.76 -2.74
N VAL A 55 -6.04 -9.54 -2.97
CA VAL A 55 -5.29 -8.50 -3.69
C VAL A 55 -4.07 -8.07 -2.85
N ALA A 56 -4.26 -7.87 -1.55
CA ALA A 56 -3.17 -7.52 -0.65
C ALA A 56 -2.12 -8.62 -0.51
N MET A 57 -2.54 -9.89 -0.51
CA MET A 57 -1.62 -11.04 -0.55
C MET A 57 -0.82 -11.08 -1.85
N ARG A 58 -1.43 -10.76 -3.01
CA ARG A 58 -0.70 -10.60 -4.27
C ARG A 58 0.29 -9.45 -4.21
N ILE A 59 -0.10 -8.29 -3.67
CA ILE A 59 0.83 -7.16 -3.44
C ILE A 59 2.03 -7.62 -2.60
N GLN A 60 1.79 -8.30 -1.47
CA GLN A 60 2.84 -8.83 -0.62
C GLN A 60 3.77 -9.78 -1.38
N ALA A 61 3.22 -10.77 -2.08
CA ALA A 61 4.01 -11.75 -2.82
C ALA A 61 4.85 -11.13 -3.95
N ARG A 62 4.37 -10.07 -4.59
CA ARG A 62 5.03 -9.44 -5.75
C ARG A 62 6.00 -8.33 -5.36
N THR A 63 5.80 -7.68 -4.21
CA THR A 63 6.57 -6.49 -3.80
C THR A 63 7.37 -6.66 -2.51
N GLY A 64 6.97 -7.60 -1.65
CA GLY A 64 7.51 -7.77 -0.30
C GLY A 64 6.87 -6.87 0.77
N ALA A 65 5.93 -6.00 0.42
CA ALA A 65 5.21 -5.17 1.39
C ALA A 65 4.32 -6.04 2.29
N THR A 66 4.37 -5.85 3.61
CA THR A 66 3.54 -6.61 4.54
C THR A 66 2.09 -6.11 4.57
N LEU A 67 1.17 -7.00 4.92
CA LEU A 67 -0.24 -6.63 5.13
C LEU A 67 -0.38 -5.60 6.25
N ASP A 68 0.41 -5.75 7.33
CA ASP A 68 0.42 -4.79 8.44
C ASP A 68 0.86 -3.40 7.99
N TRP A 69 1.84 -3.32 7.10
CA TRP A 69 2.22 -2.04 6.51
C TRP A 69 1.09 -1.48 5.64
N ILE A 70 0.52 -2.27 4.73
CA ILE A 70 -0.54 -1.83 3.81
C ILE A 70 -1.75 -1.27 4.58
N TYR A 71 -2.22 -1.99 5.60
CA TYR A 71 -3.46 -1.65 6.30
C TYR A 71 -3.27 -0.78 7.55
N LEU A 72 -2.13 -0.89 8.24
CA LEU A 72 -1.91 -0.25 9.55
C LEU A 72 -0.72 0.72 9.56
N GLY A 73 0.13 0.71 8.53
CA GLY A 73 1.36 1.50 8.47
C GLY A 73 2.49 0.97 9.37
N GLU A 74 2.39 -0.27 9.85
CA GLU A 74 3.42 -0.90 10.68
C GLU A 74 4.65 -1.28 9.84
N ARG A 75 5.83 -0.82 10.27
CA ARG A 75 7.08 -0.94 9.48
C ARG A 75 7.99 -2.08 9.92
N SER A 76 7.84 -2.59 11.14
CA SER A 76 8.74 -3.60 11.73
C SER A 76 8.88 -4.88 10.90
N GLY A 77 7.86 -5.25 10.12
CA GLY A 77 7.88 -6.42 9.25
C GLY A 77 8.41 -6.18 7.83
N LEU A 78 8.77 -4.94 7.45
CA LEU A 78 9.21 -4.65 6.09
C LEU A 78 10.63 -5.19 5.81
N PRO A 79 10.88 -5.72 4.60
CA PRO A 79 12.24 -5.95 4.14
C PRO A 79 13.09 -4.68 4.20
N ALA A 80 14.38 -4.80 4.52
CA ALA A 80 15.29 -3.66 4.72
C ALA A 80 15.20 -2.62 3.59
N LYS A 81 15.26 -3.07 2.33
CA LYS A 81 15.16 -2.22 1.15
C LYS A 81 13.86 -1.39 1.12
N LEU A 82 12.72 -1.98 1.48
CA LEU A 82 11.44 -1.27 1.55
C LEU A 82 11.38 -0.35 2.77
N SER A 83 11.94 -0.76 3.90
CA SER A 83 12.04 0.08 5.10
C SER A 83 12.91 1.32 4.88
N GLU A 84 13.90 1.27 3.99
CA GLU A 84 14.73 2.43 3.65
C GLU A 84 14.06 3.37 2.64
N THR A 85 13.25 2.83 1.73
CA THR A 85 12.68 3.60 0.60
C THR A 85 11.28 4.13 0.86
N LEU A 86 10.48 3.47 1.70
CA LEU A 86 9.10 3.88 1.94
C LEU A 86 9.04 5.06 2.93
N PRO A 87 8.21 6.09 2.67
CA PRO A 87 7.99 7.19 3.60
C PRO A 87 7.33 6.72 4.90
N ASP A 88 7.56 7.45 5.99
CA ASP A 88 6.84 7.21 7.25
C ASP A 88 5.40 7.73 7.14
N LEU A 89 4.51 6.81 6.77
CA LEU A 89 3.06 7.01 6.69
C LEU A 89 2.36 6.31 7.87
N SER A 90 3.06 6.11 8.98
CA SER A 90 2.42 5.67 10.21
C SER A 90 1.47 6.77 10.67
N SER A 91 0.26 6.39 11.08
CA SER A 91 -0.50 7.29 11.94
C SER A 91 0.28 7.34 13.24
N LYS A 92 1.01 8.44 13.47
CA LYS A 92 1.53 8.76 14.80
C LYS A 92 0.41 8.46 15.78
N ARG A 93 0.57 7.38 16.55
CA ARG A 93 -0.32 7.10 17.67
C ARG A 93 -0.29 8.38 18.50
N ALA A 94 -1.45 8.99 18.70
CA ALA A 94 -1.58 9.99 19.74
C ALA A 94 -1.15 9.29 21.03
N GLY A 95 0.05 9.63 21.51
CA GLY A 95 0.45 9.36 22.89
C GLY A 95 -0.34 10.25 23.83
#